data_AF-A0A948RL32-F1
#
_entry.id   AF-A0A948RL32-F1
#
_cell.length_a   1.000
_cell.length_b   1.000
_cell.length_c   1.000
_cell.angle_alpha   90.00
_cell.angle_beta   90.00
_cell.angle_gamma   90.00
#
_symmetry.space_group_name_H-M   'P 1'
#
loop_
_entity.id
_entity.type
_entity.pdbx_description
1 polymer ?
#
loop_
_entity_poly.entity_id
_entity_poly.type
_entity_poly.pdbx_seq_one_letter_code
_entity_poly.pdbx_strand_id
1 'polypeptide(L)'
;MIKKVVIAAAGQGTRMLHLTKEKSKHLIRVKKRPFLAYLLDNLFLAGYRDLILVTGFKEELIEEFLKRYKPSLKGLRPSQYKIRMVSQYEILGPKDKMYGTVCPLKCVKDIVKKSQFLYLCGDNLYSVRDLKAMNIKGKCSYVAGIYHKNPEKYGVLVEDSGFLKKVVEKPKEFVGNMVNSGLYKFTPDVFSKLGKITKSSRGEYEITDAINLLAREKKMKIQKIQDFWLDFGNPADIIQVSYFLRSFKKFKKLFWKNRRFHIIPAGSKDAVNKAIESLERGQVVVCPTDTVYGLLADATNDKAVERVFQIKKRNKKKAISIFVKDIEMAAKYVLMDKDMENFLDEIWPGRITVALKKKNRSGLSKKISGSKKTIGLRIPEYKLIHEIIKKFKKPLTGTSANISGKSSTVKIEEIYKYFEDEQIRPDLILSAGNLPYNVPSTVIDFSNDKPKIIRRGR
;
A
#
# COMPACT_ATOMS: atom_id res chain seq x y z
N MET A 1 -8.99 -19.74 -13.72
CA MET A 1 -8.41 -19.32 -12.42
C MET A 1 -7.25 -20.25 -12.12
N ILE A 2 -6.11 -19.72 -11.70
CA ILE A 2 -4.94 -20.50 -11.35
C ILE A 2 -5.24 -21.26 -10.05
N LYS A 3 -5.02 -22.57 -10.07
CA LYS A 3 -5.28 -23.47 -8.92
C LYS A 3 -3.99 -23.94 -8.23
N LYS A 4 -2.95 -24.23 -9.02
CA LYS A 4 -1.68 -24.79 -8.57
C LYS A 4 -0.69 -23.70 -8.20
N VAL A 5 0.00 -23.89 -7.08
CA VAL A 5 1.10 -23.04 -6.63
C VAL A 5 2.33 -23.91 -6.39
N VAL A 6 3.43 -23.55 -7.04
CA VAL A 6 4.75 -24.16 -6.86
C VAL A 6 5.56 -23.29 -5.90
N ILE A 7 6.11 -23.89 -4.86
CA ILE A 7 6.93 -23.25 -3.84
C ILE A 7 8.32 -23.85 -3.93
N ALA A 8 9.31 -23.04 -4.31
CA ALA A 8 10.71 -23.45 -4.38
C ALA A 8 11.37 -23.40 -3.00
N ALA A 9 11.54 -24.56 -2.37
CA ALA A 9 12.07 -24.70 -1.01
C ALA A 9 13.30 -25.63 -0.93
N ALA A 10 14.03 -25.81 -2.03
CA ALA A 10 15.14 -26.77 -2.13
C ALA A 10 16.52 -26.21 -1.70
N GLY A 11 16.69 -24.89 -1.65
CA GLY A 11 17.98 -24.25 -1.45
C GLY A 11 18.59 -24.46 -0.05
N GLN A 12 19.91 -24.60 0.00
CA GLN A 12 20.67 -24.84 1.26
C GLN A 12 20.66 -23.64 2.21
N GLY A 13 20.51 -22.42 1.70
CA GLY A 13 20.45 -21.22 2.54
C GLY A 13 21.77 -20.86 3.22
N THR A 14 22.91 -21.14 2.60
CA THR A 14 24.27 -20.93 3.17
C THR A 14 24.50 -19.55 3.79
N ARG A 15 23.84 -18.51 3.28
CA ARG A 15 23.86 -17.14 3.82
C ARG A 15 23.29 -17.00 5.23
N MET A 16 22.50 -17.97 5.69
CA MET A 16 21.97 -18.05 7.06
C MET A 16 22.99 -18.61 8.07
N LEU A 17 24.22 -18.94 7.63
CA LEU A 17 25.33 -19.38 8.47
C LEU A 17 24.98 -20.62 9.32
N HIS A 18 25.27 -20.56 10.63
CA HIS A 18 25.03 -21.68 11.56
C HIS A 18 23.55 -22.09 11.64
N LEU A 19 22.61 -21.19 11.30
CA LEU A 19 21.17 -21.46 11.40
C LEU A 19 20.66 -22.51 10.40
N THR A 20 21.42 -22.79 9.34
CA THR A 20 21.10 -23.77 8.29
C THR A 20 22.01 -24.99 8.29
N LYS A 21 22.89 -25.17 9.29
CA LYS A 21 23.74 -26.37 9.38
C LYS A 21 22.91 -27.64 9.54
N GLU A 22 21.90 -27.58 10.41
CA GLU A 22 21.11 -28.75 10.81
C GLU A 22 19.64 -28.68 10.33
N LYS A 23 19.24 -27.64 9.62
CA LYS A 23 17.86 -27.48 9.13
C LYS A 23 17.76 -26.67 7.85
N SER A 24 16.68 -26.87 7.11
CA SER A 24 16.34 -26.02 5.96
C SER A 24 16.04 -24.59 6.41
N LYS A 25 16.45 -23.58 5.62
CA LYS A 25 16.17 -22.16 5.91
C LYS A 25 14.67 -21.88 6.10
N HIS A 26 13.83 -22.60 5.35
CA HIS A 26 12.37 -22.48 5.41
C HIS A 26 11.79 -22.89 6.77
N LEU A 27 12.54 -23.69 7.54
CA LEU A 27 12.16 -24.17 8.87
C LEU A 27 12.73 -23.33 10.02
N ILE A 28 13.53 -22.29 9.71
CA ILE A 28 14.01 -21.35 10.73
C ILE A 28 12.80 -20.71 11.40
N ARG A 29 12.80 -20.75 12.73
CA ARG A 29 11.68 -20.24 13.53
C ARG A 29 11.79 -18.73 13.59
N VAL A 30 10.71 -18.08 13.17
CA VAL A 30 10.50 -16.65 13.42
C VAL A 30 9.40 -16.54 14.46
N LYS A 31 9.75 -16.03 15.64
CA LYS A 31 8.95 -16.18 16.87
C LYS A 31 8.73 -17.67 17.21
N LYS A 32 7.47 -18.11 17.25
CA LYS A 32 7.09 -19.47 17.70
C LYS A 32 6.87 -20.46 16.55
N ARG A 33 6.94 -20.04 15.28
CA ARG A 33 6.59 -20.87 14.11
C ARG A 33 7.68 -20.84 13.04
N PRO A 34 7.88 -21.95 12.30
CA PRO A 34 8.74 -21.98 11.11
C PRO A 34 8.33 -20.93 10.08
N PHE A 35 9.28 -20.33 9.35
CA PHE A 35 9.02 -19.33 8.32
C PHE A 35 8.00 -19.82 7.27
N LEU A 36 8.19 -21.05 6.78
CA LEU A 36 7.31 -21.71 5.80
C LEU A 36 5.84 -21.72 6.23
N ALA A 37 5.56 -21.83 7.54
CA ALA A 37 4.19 -21.84 8.06
C ALA A 37 3.44 -20.53 7.76
N TYR A 38 4.12 -19.38 7.77
CA TYR A 38 3.52 -18.08 7.46
C TYR A 38 3.18 -17.96 5.98
N LEU A 39 4.07 -18.46 5.12
CA LEU A 39 3.86 -18.48 3.67
C LEU A 39 2.66 -19.37 3.29
N LEU A 40 2.62 -20.59 3.83
CA LEU A 40 1.50 -21.51 3.61
C LEU A 40 0.17 -20.91 4.09
N ASP A 41 0.14 -20.30 5.28
CA ASP A 41 -1.05 -19.64 5.79
C ASP A 41 -1.54 -18.51 4.86
N ASN A 42 -0.62 -17.70 4.32
CA ASN A 42 -0.98 -16.62 3.39
C ASN A 42 -1.50 -17.14 2.05
N LEU A 43 -0.96 -18.26 1.54
CA LEU A 43 -1.47 -18.93 0.34
C LEU A 43 -2.89 -19.47 0.56
N PHE A 44 -3.16 -20.10 1.71
CA PHE A 44 -4.50 -20.55 2.04
C PHE A 44 -5.48 -19.39 2.22
N LEU A 45 -5.07 -18.30 2.87
CA LEU A 45 -5.88 -17.08 2.97
C LEU A 45 -6.13 -16.43 1.59
N ALA A 46 -5.19 -16.57 0.66
CA ALA A 46 -5.34 -16.10 -0.72
C ALA A 46 -6.29 -16.96 -1.56
N GLY A 47 -6.66 -18.15 -1.08
CA GLY A 47 -7.60 -19.05 -1.75
C GLY A 47 -6.95 -20.21 -2.49
N TYR A 48 -5.62 -20.33 -2.45
CA TYR A 48 -4.93 -21.47 -3.07
C TYR A 48 -5.07 -22.72 -2.21
N ARG A 49 -5.29 -23.87 -2.85
CA ARG A 49 -5.56 -25.16 -2.17
C ARG A 49 -4.72 -26.32 -2.70
N ASP A 50 -4.09 -26.18 -3.86
CA ASP A 50 -3.22 -27.20 -4.46
C ASP A 50 -1.78 -26.67 -4.50
N LEU A 51 -1.00 -27.03 -3.48
CA LEU A 51 0.37 -26.55 -3.28
C LEU A 51 1.36 -27.67 -3.62
N ILE A 52 2.42 -27.32 -4.35
CA ILE A 52 3.51 -28.20 -4.74
C ILE A 52 4.78 -27.60 -4.11
N LEU A 53 5.30 -28.24 -3.08
CA LEU A 53 6.50 -27.82 -2.37
C LEU A 53 7.69 -28.59 -2.91
N VAL A 54 8.58 -27.92 -3.62
CA VAL A 54 9.79 -28.54 -4.16
C VAL A 54 10.91 -28.41 -3.14
N THR A 55 11.38 -29.53 -2.62
CA THR A 55 12.34 -29.64 -1.52
C THR A 55 13.69 -30.17 -2.00
N GLY A 56 14.67 -30.22 -1.11
CA GLY A 56 16.03 -30.66 -1.43
C GLY A 56 16.83 -30.79 -0.15
N PHE A 57 17.63 -29.78 0.19
CA PHE A 57 18.41 -29.82 1.43
C PHE A 57 17.53 -29.95 2.68
N LYS A 58 17.78 -31.00 3.48
CA LYS A 58 17.07 -31.32 4.73
C LYS A 58 15.56 -31.47 4.53
N GLU A 59 15.15 -32.17 3.46
CA GLU A 59 13.75 -32.33 3.11
C GLU A 59 12.97 -33.24 4.07
N GLU A 60 13.63 -34.17 4.74
CA GLU A 60 13.07 -35.02 5.80
C GLU A 60 12.46 -34.16 6.92
N LEU A 61 13.13 -33.07 7.30
CA LEU A 61 12.62 -32.14 8.32
C LEU A 61 11.42 -31.33 7.81
N ILE A 62 11.35 -31.06 6.50
CA ILE A 62 10.20 -30.38 5.89
C ILE A 62 9.02 -31.35 5.88
N GLU A 63 9.24 -32.61 5.58
CA GLU A 63 8.21 -33.66 5.64
C GLU A 63 7.63 -33.79 7.06
N GLU A 64 8.48 -33.87 8.08
CA GLU A 64 8.07 -33.88 9.48
C GLU A 64 7.26 -32.63 9.86
N PHE A 65 7.70 -31.47 9.40
CA PHE A 65 6.97 -30.23 9.60
C PHE A 65 5.57 -30.31 8.98
N LEU A 66 5.43 -30.80 7.75
CA LEU A 66 4.15 -30.91 7.04
C LEU A 66 3.20 -31.89 7.75
N LYS A 67 3.70 -33.00 8.31
CA LYS A 67 2.91 -33.96 9.11
C LYS A 67 2.27 -33.29 10.34
N ARG A 68 2.96 -32.31 10.95
CA ARG A 68 2.49 -31.60 12.16
C ARG A 68 1.81 -30.26 11.86
N TYR A 69 1.95 -29.75 10.63
CA TYR A 69 1.50 -28.42 10.27
C TYR A 69 -0.04 -28.35 10.22
N LYS A 70 -0.58 -27.39 10.98
CA LYS A 70 -2.01 -27.05 10.95
C LYS A 70 -2.15 -25.60 10.45
N PRO A 71 -2.90 -25.36 9.34
CA PRO A 71 -3.16 -24.01 8.88
C PRO A 71 -3.80 -23.14 9.96
N SER A 72 -3.41 -21.87 10.04
CA SER A 72 -4.05 -20.93 10.99
C SER A 72 -5.43 -20.43 10.54
N LEU A 73 -5.91 -20.86 9.37
CA LEU A 73 -7.20 -20.48 8.84
C LEU A 73 -8.31 -21.30 9.54
N LYS A 74 -9.12 -20.63 10.38
CA LYS A 74 -10.26 -21.27 11.05
C LYS A 74 -11.22 -21.89 10.02
N GLY A 75 -11.61 -23.13 10.27
CA GLY A 75 -12.56 -23.88 9.43
C GLY A 75 -11.97 -24.54 8.19
N LEU A 76 -10.67 -24.37 7.89
CA LEU A 76 -10.03 -25.11 6.81
C LEU A 76 -9.68 -26.53 7.27
N ARG A 77 -10.37 -27.53 6.71
CA ARG A 77 -10.15 -28.95 7.00
C ARG A 77 -9.04 -29.54 6.11
N PRO A 78 -8.31 -30.57 6.57
CA PRO A 78 -7.28 -31.25 5.77
C PRO A 78 -7.78 -31.74 4.40
N SER A 79 -9.04 -32.18 4.29
CA SER A 79 -9.65 -32.61 3.02
C SER A 79 -9.85 -31.49 2.00
N GLN A 80 -9.73 -30.22 2.40
CA GLN A 80 -9.99 -29.06 1.54
C GLN A 80 -8.73 -28.50 0.88
N TYR A 81 -7.56 -29.05 1.19
CA TYR A 81 -6.30 -28.64 0.58
C TYR A 81 -5.36 -29.83 0.37
N LYS A 82 -4.39 -29.63 -0.51
CA LYS A 82 -3.33 -30.59 -0.81
C LYS A 82 -1.99 -29.88 -0.79
N ILE A 83 -1.02 -30.45 -0.09
CA ILE A 83 0.38 -30.08 -0.18
C ILE A 83 1.13 -31.32 -0.69
N ARG A 84 1.66 -31.26 -1.91
CA ARG A 84 2.49 -32.30 -2.49
C ARG A 84 3.96 -31.91 -2.32
N MET A 85 4.77 -32.77 -1.72
CA MET A 85 6.22 -32.61 -1.68
C MET A 85 6.85 -33.22 -2.94
N VAL A 86 7.90 -32.60 -3.45
CA VAL A 86 8.65 -33.05 -4.63
C VAL A 86 10.14 -32.88 -4.36
N SER A 87 10.90 -33.96 -4.31
CA SER A 87 12.34 -33.88 -4.08
C SER A 87 13.07 -33.42 -5.35
N GLN A 88 13.81 -32.32 -5.25
CA GLN A 88 14.69 -31.86 -6.32
C GLN A 88 15.84 -32.83 -6.54
N TYR A 89 16.36 -33.45 -5.47
CA TYR A 89 17.53 -34.32 -5.57
C TYR A 89 17.19 -35.70 -6.14
N GLU A 90 15.99 -36.22 -5.90
CA GLU A 90 15.52 -37.43 -6.59
C GLU A 90 15.39 -37.21 -8.11
N ILE A 91 14.91 -36.04 -8.53
CA ILE A 91 14.62 -35.78 -9.96
C ILE A 91 15.86 -35.32 -10.74
N LEU A 92 16.65 -34.40 -10.18
CA LEU A 92 17.79 -33.78 -10.87
C LEU A 92 19.14 -34.33 -10.43
N GLY A 93 19.16 -35.16 -9.39
CA GLY A 93 20.37 -35.60 -8.72
C GLY A 93 20.87 -34.57 -7.68
N PRO A 94 22.00 -34.88 -7.04
CA PRO A 94 22.57 -34.05 -5.99
C PRO A 94 23.07 -32.69 -6.52
N LYS A 95 23.41 -31.79 -5.59
CA LYS A 95 23.75 -30.38 -5.87
C LYS A 95 24.87 -30.21 -6.89
N ASP A 96 25.89 -31.06 -6.85
CA ASP A 96 27.04 -31.11 -7.75
C ASP A 96 26.64 -31.35 -9.22
N LYS A 97 25.53 -32.07 -9.46
CA LYS A 97 25.01 -32.32 -10.80
C LYS A 97 24.28 -31.11 -11.37
N MET A 98 23.29 -30.57 -10.65
CA MET A 98 22.51 -29.41 -11.11
C MET A 98 21.94 -28.60 -9.94
N TYR A 99 22.35 -27.34 -9.83
CA TYR A 99 21.90 -26.42 -8.80
C TYR A 99 21.61 -25.02 -9.35
N GLY A 100 20.65 -24.34 -8.75
CA GLY A 100 20.26 -22.98 -9.10
C GLY A 100 18.77 -22.73 -8.94
N THR A 101 18.38 -21.46 -9.08
CA THR A 101 17.01 -21.00 -8.84
C THR A 101 15.99 -21.55 -9.84
N VAL A 102 16.44 -22.04 -11.01
CA VAL A 102 15.53 -22.67 -11.99
C VAL A 102 15.24 -24.15 -11.69
N CYS A 103 16.07 -24.82 -10.89
CA CYS A 103 15.94 -26.27 -10.65
C CYS A 103 14.56 -26.68 -10.14
N PRO A 104 13.94 -25.97 -9.18
CA PRO A 104 12.59 -26.31 -8.73
C PRO A 104 11.53 -26.24 -9.84
N LEU A 105 11.74 -25.36 -10.83
CA LEU A 105 10.85 -25.24 -11.98
C LEU A 105 10.99 -26.45 -12.90
N LYS A 106 12.20 -27.02 -13.07
CA LYS A 106 12.41 -28.25 -13.86
C LYS A 106 11.65 -29.45 -13.25
N CYS A 107 11.63 -29.56 -11.92
CA CYS A 107 11.03 -30.70 -11.21
C CYS A 107 9.49 -30.81 -11.32
N VAL A 108 8.79 -29.75 -11.74
CA VAL A 108 7.33 -29.70 -11.66
C VAL A 108 6.63 -29.82 -13.01
N LYS A 109 7.38 -29.94 -14.12
CA LYS A 109 6.85 -29.97 -15.49
C LYS A 109 5.71 -30.98 -15.64
N ASP A 110 5.92 -32.21 -15.20
CA ASP A 110 4.94 -33.30 -15.37
C ASP A 110 3.77 -33.23 -14.36
N ILE A 111 3.92 -32.43 -13.30
CA ILE A 111 2.91 -32.23 -12.26
C ILE A 111 1.95 -31.10 -12.66
N VAL A 112 2.47 -29.97 -13.16
CA VAL A 112 1.62 -28.85 -13.61
C VAL A 112 1.05 -29.08 -15.01
N LYS A 113 1.74 -29.86 -15.85
CA LYS A 113 1.35 -30.18 -17.22
C LYS A 113 1.08 -28.91 -18.04
N LYS A 114 -0.05 -28.85 -18.75
CA LYS A 114 -0.48 -27.71 -19.56
C LYS A 114 -1.21 -26.61 -18.77
N SER A 115 -1.18 -26.66 -17.43
CA SER A 115 -1.87 -25.66 -16.59
C SER A 115 -1.01 -24.41 -16.41
N GLN A 116 -1.65 -23.25 -16.30
CA GLN A 116 -1.01 -22.07 -15.68
C GLN A 116 -0.89 -22.28 -14.18
N PHE A 117 0.18 -21.78 -13.59
CA PHE A 117 0.47 -21.95 -12.17
C PHE A 117 1.15 -20.71 -11.60
N LEU A 118 1.02 -20.51 -10.29
CA LEU A 118 1.89 -19.59 -9.58
C LEU A 118 3.18 -20.31 -9.21
N TYR A 119 4.29 -19.60 -9.27
CA TYR A 119 5.57 -20.05 -8.77
C TYR A 119 6.11 -18.98 -7.83
N LEU A 120 6.68 -19.38 -6.69
CA LEU A 120 7.32 -18.45 -5.76
C LEU A 120 8.47 -19.10 -5.00
N CYS A 121 9.46 -18.29 -4.60
CA CYS A 121 10.53 -18.77 -3.72
C CYS A 121 9.99 -18.95 -2.29
N GLY A 122 10.31 -20.08 -1.67
CA GLY A 122 9.78 -20.47 -0.35
C GLY A 122 10.33 -19.64 0.82
N ASP A 123 11.39 -18.87 0.58
CA ASP A 123 12.00 -17.91 1.49
C ASP A 123 11.45 -16.50 1.32
N ASN A 124 10.42 -16.29 0.50
CA ASN A 124 9.75 -15.00 0.40
C ASN A 124 8.39 -15.03 1.10
N LEU A 125 7.98 -13.90 1.68
CA LEU A 125 6.64 -13.69 2.21
C LEU A 125 5.95 -12.53 1.50
N TYR A 126 4.71 -12.77 1.06
CA TYR A 126 3.88 -11.78 0.37
C TYR A 126 2.56 -11.60 1.11
N SER A 127 1.91 -10.46 0.89
CA SER A 127 0.55 -10.26 1.41
C SER A 127 -0.47 -11.17 0.74
N VAL A 128 -1.58 -11.43 1.43
CA VAL A 128 -2.74 -12.13 0.86
C VAL A 128 -3.30 -11.40 -0.36
N ARG A 129 -3.22 -10.07 -0.37
CA ARG A 129 -3.72 -9.23 -1.47
C ARG A 129 -2.86 -9.43 -2.72
N ASP A 130 -1.54 -9.42 -2.58
CA ASP A 130 -0.60 -9.56 -3.70
C ASP A 130 -0.65 -10.97 -4.28
N LEU A 131 -0.76 -11.99 -3.42
CA LEU A 131 -0.97 -13.38 -3.85
C LEU A 131 -2.27 -13.53 -4.66
N LYS A 132 -3.35 -12.85 -4.28
CA LYS A 132 -4.61 -12.83 -5.05
C LYS A 132 -4.46 -12.07 -6.37
N ALA A 133 -3.74 -10.94 -6.35
CA ALA A 133 -3.51 -10.11 -7.53
C ALA A 133 -2.74 -10.86 -8.63
N MET A 134 -1.92 -11.86 -8.27
CA MET A 134 -1.23 -12.71 -9.25
C MET A 134 -2.12 -13.74 -9.96
N ASN A 135 -3.39 -13.91 -9.58
CA ASN A 135 -4.34 -14.79 -10.27
C ASN A 135 -4.91 -14.14 -11.55
N ILE A 136 -4.01 -13.66 -12.41
CA ILE A 136 -4.32 -12.84 -13.58
C ILE A 136 -4.81 -13.74 -14.72
N LYS A 137 -6.00 -13.46 -15.26
CA LYS A 137 -6.53 -14.15 -16.45
C LYS A 137 -5.68 -13.85 -17.70
N GLY A 138 -5.70 -14.75 -18.68
CA GLY A 138 -5.03 -14.55 -19.98
C GLY A 138 -3.73 -15.35 -20.15
N LYS A 139 -3.18 -15.33 -21.36
CA LYS A 139 -2.11 -16.23 -21.83
C LYS A 139 -0.68 -15.73 -21.59
N CYS A 140 -0.51 -14.57 -20.95
CA CYS A 140 0.82 -14.03 -20.65
C CYS A 140 1.32 -14.51 -19.27
N SER A 141 2.63 -14.73 -19.16
CA SER A 141 3.31 -14.94 -17.88
C SER A 141 3.58 -13.58 -17.20
N TYR A 142 3.70 -13.58 -15.88
CA TYR A 142 3.91 -12.35 -15.09
C TYR A 142 5.00 -12.56 -14.05
N VAL A 143 5.83 -11.54 -13.86
CA VAL A 143 6.75 -11.41 -12.71
C VAL A 143 6.19 -10.35 -11.78
N ALA A 144 6.17 -10.65 -10.49
CA ALA A 144 5.83 -9.68 -9.47
C ALA A 144 7.03 -8.75 -9.23
N GLY A 145 6.79 -7.45 -9.39
CA GLY A 145 7.79 -6.41 -9.21
C GLY A 145 7.46 -5.53 -8.00
N ILE A 146 8.47 -5.09 -7.26
CA ILE A 146 8.31 -4.13 -6.17
C ILE A 146 9.40 -3.05 -6.24
N TYR A 147 9.06 -1.82 -5.86
CA TYR A 147 10.05 -0.77 -5.73
C TYR A 147 10.97 -1.04 -4.54
N HIS A 148 12.28 -1.01 -4.74
CA HIS A 148 13.28 -1.20 -3.68
C HIS A 148 14.31 -0.07 -3.69
N LYS A 149 14.74 0.37 -2.50
CA LYS A 149 15.74 1.45 -2.34
C LYS A 149 17.17 1.02 -2.70
N ASN A 150 17.43 -0.29 -2.63
CA ASN A 150 18.71 -0.91 -2.93
C ASN A 150 18.53 -1.95 -4.05
N PRO A 151 18.26 -1.52 -5.28
CA PRO A 151 17.98 -2.43 -6.40
C PRO A 151 19.20 -3.28 -6.82
N GLU A 152 20.42 -2.81 -6.54
CA GLU A 152 21.69 -3.47 -6.86
C GLU A 152 21.86 -4.87 -6.22
N LYS A 153 21.08 -5.16 -5.17
CA LYS A 153 21.10 -6.44 -4.46
C LYS A 153 20.24 -7.52 -5.12
N TYR A 154 19.43 -7.16 -6.11
CA TYR A 154 18.39 -8.00 -6.69
C TYR A 154 18.42 -7.99 -8.22
N GLY A 155 17.59 -8.82 -8.84
CA GLY A 155 17.31 -8.73 -10.27
C GLY A 155 16.39 -7.55 -10.56
N VAL A 156 16.88 -6.54 -11.29
CA VAL A 156 16.11 -5.33 -11.63
C VAL A 156 15.31 -5.57 -12.90
N LEU A 157 14.01 -5.31 -12.85
CA LEU A 157 13.06 -5.46 -13.94
C LEU A 157 13.05 -4.20 -14.81
N VAL A 158 13.37 -4.36 -16.09
CA VAL A 158 13.30 -3.31 -17.10
C VAL A 158 12.05 -3.53 -17.95
N GLU A 159 11.13 -2.56 -17.95
CA GLU A 159 9.90 -2.58 -18.74
C GLU A 159 10.10 -1.89 -20.09
N ASP A 160 9.42 -2.38 -21.12
CA ASP A 160 9.30 -1.73 -22.42
C ASP A 160 7.92 -2.03 -23.01
N SER A 161 7.19 -0.98 -23.38
CA SER A 161 5.91 -1.09 -24.09
C SER A 161 4.88 -2.01 -23.41
N GLY A 162 4.83 -2.00 -22.07
CA GLY A 162 3.91 -2.82 -21.27
C GLY A 162 4.29 -4.30 -21.14
N PHE A 163 5.50 -4.67 -21.54
CA PHE A 163 6.10 -5.99 -21.35
C PHE A 163 7.42 -5.89 -20.59
N LEU A 164 7.83 -6.99 -19.96
CA LEU A 164 9.19 -7.09 -19.44
C LEU A 164 10.16 -7.14 -20.63
N LYS A 165 11.14 -6.24 -20.66
CA LYS A 165 12.24 -6.23 -21.65
C LYS A 165 13.35 -7.18 -21.24
N LYS A 166 13.82 -7.06 -20.00
CA LYS A 166 14.85 -7.91 -19.40
C LYS A 166 14.86 -7.78 -17.88
N VAL A 167 15.46 -8.76 -17.24
CA VAL A 167 15.92 -8.73 -15.85
C VAL A 167 17.43 -8.59 -15.87
N VAL A 168 17.94 -7.57 -15.19
CA VAL A 168 19.38 -7.37 -14.99
C VAL A 168 19.72 -7.83 -13.58
N GLU A 169 20.45 -8.93 -13.46
CA GLU A 169 20.78 -9.53 -12.17
C GLU A 169 21.89 -8.74 -11.47
N LYS A 170 21.58 -8.15 -10.31
CA LYS A 170 22.52 -7.44 -9.43
C LYS A 170 23.41 -6.45 -10.20
N PRO A 171 22.79 -5.45 -10.84
CA PRO A 171 23.50 -4.58 -11.76
C PRO A 171 24.55 -3.74 -11.01
N LYS A 172 25.73 -3.57 -11.62
CA LYS A 172 26.79 -2.67 -11.11
C LYS A 172 26.42 -1.20 -11.29
N GLU A 173 25.67 -0.90 -12.35
CA GLU A 173 25.17 0.43 -12.68
C GLU A 173 23.67 0.52 -12.41
N PHE A 174 23.17 1.73 -12.14
CA PHE A 174 21.75 1.91 -11.88
C PHE A 174 20.90 1.70 -13.14
N VAL A 175 19.96 0.75 -13.10
CA VAL A 175 19.05 0.45 -14.23
C VAL A 175 17.56 0.63 -13.89
N GLY A 176 17.25 0.97 -12.63
CA GLY A 176 15.88 1.15 -12.15
C GLY A 176 15.68 0.64 -10.72
N ASN A 177 14.54 0.99 -10.13
CA ASN A 177 14.20 0.63 -8.75
C ASN A 177 13.21 -0.54 -8.64
N MET A 178 12.67 -1.04 -9.75
CA MET A 178 11.71 -2.13 -9.74
C MET A 178 12.47 -3.46 -9.69
N VAL A 179 12.38 -4.19 -8.57
CA VAL A 179 13.09 -5.46 -8.39
C VAL A 179 12.17 -6.66 -8.52
N ASN A 180 12.74 -7.78 -8.97
CA ASN A 180 12.09 -9.07 -9.02
C ASN A 180 11.88 -9.60 -7.61
N SER A 181 10.62 -9.81 -7.22
CA SER A 181 10.30 -10.28 -5.87
C SER A 181 10.33 -11.79 -5.72
N GLY A 182 10.62 -12.56 -6.77
CA GLY A 182 10.60 -14.02 -6.73
C GLY A 182 9.20 -14.65 -6.73
N LEU A 183 8.17 -13.91 -7.16
CA LEU A 183 6.79 -14.41 -7.34
C LEU A 183 6.38 -14.26 -8.80
N TYR A 184 5.82 -15.31 -9.37
CA TYR A 184 5.53 -15.38 -10.79
C TYR A 184 4.20 -16.07 -11.03
N LYS A 185 3.53 -15.68 -12.12
CA LYS A 185 2.56 -16.50 -12.82
C LYS A 185 3.25 -17.02 -14.07
N PHE A 186 3.36 -18.33 -14.22
CA PHE A 186 3.85 -18.92 -15.46
C PHE A 186 2.73 -19.54 -16.26
N THR A 187 2.89 -19.48 -17.58
CA THR A 187 2.20 -20.40 -18.49
C THR A 187 3.13 -21.57 -18.84
N PRO A 188 2.60 -22.66 -19.44
CA PRO A 188 3.42 -23.82 -19.78
C PRO A 188 4.58 -23.54 -20.75
N ASP A 189 4.54 -22.39 -21.45
CA ASP A 189 5.60 -21.94 -22.35
C ASP A 189 6.98 -21.83 -21.68
N VAL A 190 7.02 -21.56 -20.37
CA VAL A 190 8.28 -21.48 -19.60
C VAL A 190 9.10 -22.77 -19.70
N PHE A 191 8.44 -23.94 -19.78
CA PHE A 191 9.13 -25.23 -19.86
C PHE A 191 9.93 -25.40 -21.16
N SER A 192 9.50 -24.78 -22.26
CA SER A 192 10.23 -24.78 -23.54
C SER A 192 11.55 -24.01 -23.47
N LYS A 193 11.71 -23.14 -22.46
CA LYS A 193 12.90 -22.30 -22.30
C LYS A 193 13.99 -22.98 -21.48
N LEU A 194 13.64 -23.99 -20.67
CA LEU A 194 14.52 -24.61 -19.69
C LEU A 194 15.73 -25.33 -20.29
N GLY A 195 15.62 -25.81 -21.53
CA GLY A 195 16.72 -26.46 -22.25
C GLY A 195 17.80 -25.48 -22.77
N LYS A 196 17.50 -24.18 -22.80
CA LYS A 196 18.42 -23.13 -23.29
C LYS A 196 19.22 -22.46 -22.18
N ILE A 197 19.01 -22.85 -20.93
CA ILE A 197 19.62 -22.19 -19.75
C ILE A 197 20.96 -22.84 -19.47
N THR A 198 22.00 -22.01 -19.43
CA THR A 198 23.38 -22.40 -19.11
C THR A 198 23.73 -21.97 -17.69
N LYS A 199 24.89 -22.43 -17.19
CA LYS A 199 25.41 -21.95 -15.90
C LYS A 199 25.75 -20.46 -15.99
N SER A 200 25.37 -19.69 -14.97
CA SER A 200 25.80 -18.31 -14.80
C SER A 200 27.30 -18.25 -14.45
N SER A 201 27.85 -17.03 -14.34
CA SER A 201 29.21 -16.82 -13.82
C SER A 201 29.43 -17.35 -12.40
N ARG A 202 28.35 -17.66 -11.66
CA ARG A 202 28.39 -18.30 -10.33
C ARG A 202 28.30 -19.82 -10.39
N GLY A 203 28.22 -20.41 -11.58
CA GLY A 203 28.06 -21.84 -11.76
C GLY A 203 26.63 -22.37 -11.51
N GLU A 204 25.64 -21.49 -11.33
CA GLU A 204 24.25 -21.85 -11.04
C GLU A 204 23.33 -21.67 -12.26
N TYR A 205 22.27 -22.47 -12.35
CA TYR A 205 21.22 -22.30 -13.37
C TYR A 205 20.12 -21.35 -12.87
N GLU A 206 20.01 -20.18 -13.47
CA GLU A 206 19.20 -19.09 -12.94
C GLU A 206 17.80 -19.02 -13.58
N ILE A 207 16.79 -18.75 -12.76
CA ILE A 207 15.41 -18.55 -13.24
C ILE A 207 15.27 -17.26 -14.05
N THR A 208 16.15 -16.27 -13.82
CA THR A 208 16.20 -15.02 -14.57
C THR A 208 16.49 -15.24 -16.04
N ASP A 209 17.22 -16.29 -16.41
CA ASP A 209 17.44 -16.67 -17.81
C ASP A 209 16.16 -17.17 -18.48
N ALA A 210 15.37 -18.00 -17.79
CA ALA A 210 14.05 -18.42 -18.27
C ALA A 210 13.12 -17.21 -18.50
N ILE A 211 13.15 -16.27 -17.56
CA ILE A 211 12.33 -15.05 -17.60
C ILE A 211 12.78 -14.15 -18.76
N ASN A 212 14.08 -13.97 -18.97
CA ASN A 212 14.65 -13.20 -20.07
C ASN A 212 14.32 -13.81 -21.44
N LEU A 213 14.31 -15.15 -21.55
CA LEU A 213 13.89 -15.83 -22.78
C LEU A 213 12.39 -15.61 -23.08
N LEU A 214 11.52 -15.59 -22.06
CA LEU A 214 10.11 -15.23 -22.23
C LEU A 214 9.92 -13.74 -22.56
N ALA A 215 10.73 -12.86 -21.97
CA ALA A 215 10.71 -11.42 -22.18
C ALA A 215 11.01 -11.05 -23.64
N ARG A 216 12.03 -11.67 -24.25
CA ARG A 216 12.39 -11.48 -25.68
C ARG A 216 11.22 -11.80 -26.63
N GLU A 217 10.37 -12.76 -26.26
CA GLU A 217 9.18 -13.14 -27.03
C GLU A 217 7.93 -12.30 -26.68
N LYS A 218 8.06 -11.25 -25.87
CA LYS A 218 6.93 -10.46 -25.33
C LYS A 218 5.87 -11.33 -24.63
N LYS A 219 6.31 -12.40 -23.96
CA LYS A 219 5.42 -13.33 -23.20
C LYS A 219 5.47 -13.14 -21.69
N MET A 220 6.12 -12.07 -21.23
CA MET A 220 6.26 -11.75 -19.82
C MET A 220 5.87 -10.30 -19.55
N LYS A 221 5.04 -10.08 -18.52
CA LYS A 221 4.63 -8.75 -18.03
C LYS A 221 5.01 -8.55 -16.56
N ILE A 222 4.99 -7.31 -16.10
CA ILE A 222 5.25 -6.97 -14.70
C ILE A 222 3.93 -6.74 -13.98
N GLN A 223 3.71 -7.44 -12.87
CA GLN A 223 2.63 -7.15 -11.92
C GLN A 223 3.22 -6.48 -10.69
N LYS A 224 2.84 -5.22 -10.42
CA LYS A 224 3.34 -4.50 -9.24
C LYS A 224 2.76 -5.08 -7.95
N ILE A 225 3.60 -5.33 -6.96
CA ILE A 225 3.22 -5.62 -5.57
C ILE A 225 2.67 -4.34 -4.94
N GLN A 226 1.57 -4.48 -4.20
CA GLN A 226 0.79 -3.37 -3.65
C GLN A 226 0.93 -3.23 -2.13
N ASP A 227 1.25 -4.32 -1.42
CA ASP A 227 1.30 -4.31 0.04
C ASP A 227 2.73 -4.55 0.53
N PHE A 228 3.19 -5.81 0.58
CA PHE A 228 4.54 -6.09 1.05
C PHE A 228 5.16 -7.33 0.41
N TRP A 229 6.49 -7.31 0.40
CA TRP A 229 7.37 -8.43 0.13
C TRP A 229 8.47 -8.43 1.19
N LEU A 230 8.74 -9.59 1.77
CA LEU A 230 9.86 -9.82 2.67
C LEU A 230 10.71 -10.95 2.09
N ASP A 231 11.99 -10.68 1.88
CA ASP A 231 13.01 -11.65 1.50
C ASP A 231 13.68 -12.20 2.78
N PHE A 232 13.66 -13.52 2.95
CA PHE A 232 14.19 -14.20 4.13
C PHE A 232 15.44 -14.99 3.77
N GLY A 233 16.54 -14.26 3.53
CA GLY A 233 17.77 -14.79 2.97
C GLY A 233 18.99 -14.73 3.90
N ASN A 234 18.95 -13.92 4.96
CA ASN A 234 20.05 -13.66 5.88
C ASN A 234 19.59 -13.62 7.36
N PRO A 235 20.51 -13.79 8.35
CA PRO A 235 20.14 -13.82 9.77
C PRO A 235 19.42 -12.55 10.26
N ALA A 236 19.79 -11.38 9.75
CA ALA A 236 19.13 -10.10 10.08
C ALA A 236 17.64 -10.09 9.71
N ASP A 237 17.24 -10.87 8.71
CA ASP A 237 15.85 -10.93 8.24
C ASP A 237 14.94 -11.61 9.29
N ILE A 238 15.49 -12.43 10.21
CA ILE A 238 14.73 -12.98 11.34
C ILE A 238 14.21 -11.87 12.24
N ILE A 239 15.03 -10.85 12.49
CA ILE A 239 14.64 -9.69 13.31
C ILE A 239 13.62 -8.86 12.55
N GLN A 240 13.87 -8.59 11.26
CA GLN A 240 12.96 -7.81 10.43
C GLN A 240 11.59 -8.47 10.30
N VAL A 241 11.53 -9.78 9.98
CA VAL A 241 10.28 -10.54 9.90
C VAL A 241 9.65 -10.67 11.29
N SER A 242 10.42 -10.85 12.38
CA SER A 242 9.85 -10.87 13.74
C SER A 242 9.19 -9.55 14.12
N TYR A 243 9.85 -8.43 13.82
CA TYR A 243 9.32 -7.09 14.03
C TYR A 243 8.09 -6.87 13.16
N PHE A 244 8.19 -7.17 11.85
CA PHE A 244 7.07 -7.12 10.91
C PHE A 244 5.89 -7.91 11.45
N LEU A 245 6.05 -9.17 11.84
CA LEU A 245 4.98 -10.00 12.39
C LEU A 245 4.46 -9.52 13.76
N ARG A 246 5.23 -8.71 14.51
CA ARG A 246 4.82 -8.17 15.83
C ARG A 246 3.96 -6.95 15.61
N SER A 247 4.48 -6.03 14.80
CA SER A 247 3.74 -4.91 14.25
C SER A 247 2.50 -5.43 13.56
N PHE A 248 2.55 -6.51 12.77
CA PHE A 248 1.43 -7.15 12.07
C PHE A 248 0.46 -7.91 12.97
N LYS A 249 0.83 -8.36 14.18
CA LYS A 249 -0.14 -8.88 15.17
C LYS A 249 -0.84 -7.74 15.92
N LYS A 250 -0.11 -6.67 16.24
CA LYS A 250 -0.68 -5.41 16.71
C LYS A 250 -1.63 -4.86 15.65
N PHE A 251 -1.17 -4.84 14.40
CA PHE A 251 -1.89 -4.54 13.17
C PHE A 251 -3.08 -5.48 13.03
N LYS A 252 -3.00 -6.82 12.94
CA LYS A 252 -4.16 -7.73 12.83
C LYS A 252 -5.20 -7.56 13.95
N LYS A 253 -4.78 -7.36 15.21
CA LYS A 253 -5.71 -7.10 16.33
C LYS A 253 -6.41 -5.73 16.18
N LEU A 254 -5.79 -4.80 15.46
CA LEU A 254 -6.29 -3.48 15.07
C LEU A 254 -7.03 -3.48 13.72
N PHE A 255 -6.64 -4.34 12.78
CA PHE A 255 -7.08 -4.47 11.38
C PHE A 255 -8.34 -5.34 11.27
N TRP A 256 -8.51 -6.28 12.21
CA TRP A 256 -9.77 -7.02 12.40
C TRP A 256 -10.71 -6.32 13.38
N LYS A 257 -10.24 -5.31 14.15
CA LYS A 257 -11.11 -4.43 14.94
C LYS A 257 -11.54 -3.16 14.21
N ASN A 258 -10.80 -2.68 13.20
CA ASN A 258 -11.12 -1.46 12.46
C ASN A 258 -10.93 -1.61 10.94
N ARG A 259 -12.06 -1.44 10.24
CA ARG A 259 -12.34 -1.37 8.79
C ARG A 259 -11.19 -0.78 7.93
N ARG A 260 -11.06 -1.12 6.64
CA ARG A 260 -10.14 -0.37 5.74
C ARG A 260 -10.59 1.09 5.65
N PHE A 261 -9.64 2.03 5.52
CA PHE A 261 -9.99 3.34 4.96
C PHE A 261 -10.65 3.11 3.60
N HIS A 262 -11.76 3.78 3.32
CA HIS A 262 -12.25 3.85 1.96
C HIS A 262 -11.36 4.85 1.22
N ILE A 263 -10.57 4.38 0.25
CA ILE A 263 -9.60 5.22 -0.48
C ILE A 263 -9.99 5.26 -1.95
N ILE A 264 -10.05 6.47 -2.52
CA ILE A 264 -10.33 6.71 -3.93
C ILE A 264 -9.21 7.58 -4.50
N PRO A 265 -8.64 7.25 -5.67
CA PRO A 265 -7.71 8.14 -6.36
C PRO A 265 -8.37 9.49 -6.68
N ALA A 266 -7.71 10.60 -6.32
CA ALA A 266 -8.22 11.96 -6.51
C ALA A 266 -8.52 12.31 -7.98
N GLY A 267 -7.79 11.70 -8.93
CA GLY A 267 -8.03 11.83 -10.37
C GLY A 267 -9.11 10.88 -10.94
N SER A 268 -9.78 10.09 -10.10
CA SER A 268 -10.86 9.21 -10.55
C SER A 268 -12.11 10.01 -10.94
N LYS A 269 -12.82 9.56 -11.97
CA LYS A 269 -14.10 10.17 -12.41
C LYS A 269 -15.14 10.22 -11.30
N ASP A 270 -15.10 9.27 -10.36
CA ASP A 270 -16.06 9.17 -9.26
C ASP A 270 -15.65 9.94 -7.99
N ALA A 271 -14.44 10.53 -7.94
CA ALA A 271 -13.89 11.12 -6.73
C ALA A 271 -14.81 12.21 -6.14
N VAL A 272 -15.32 13.09 -7.01
CA VAL A 272 -16.22 14.18 -6.62
C VAL A 272 -17.55 13.63 -6.10
N ASN A 273 -18.18 12.71 -6.83
CA ASN A 273 -19.48 12.16 -6.44
C ASN A 273 -19.39 11.38 -5.12
N LYS A 274 -18.34 10.59 -4.94
CA LYS A 274 -18.12 9.83 -3.70
C LYS A 274 -17.81 10.72 -2.51
N ALA A 275 -17.11 11.84 -2.72
CA ALA A 275 -16.93 12.84 -1.68
C ALA A 275 -18.27 13.46 -1.27
N ILE A 276 -19.11 13.83 -2.24
CA ILE A 276 -20.44 14.41 -2.00
C ILE A 276 -21.33 13.41 -1.23
N GLU A 277 -21.45 12.17 -1.71
CA GLU A 277 -22.22 11.11 -1.02
C GLU A 277 -21.77 10.92 0.44
N SER A 278 -20.47 11.02 0.70
CA SER A 278 -19.90 10.91 2.05
C SER A 278 -20.27 12.13 2.90
N LEU A 279 -20.09 13.34 2.36
CA LEU A 279 -20.41 14.60 3.03
C LEU A 279 -21.91 14.72 3.37
N GLU A 280 -22.80 14.31 2.45
CA GLU A 280 -24.25 14.27 2.66
C GLU A 280 -24.66 13.33 3.81
N ARG A 281 -23.91 12.24 4.02
CA ARG A 281 -24.08 11.33 5.16
C ARG A 281 -23.48 11.85 6.46
N GLY A 282 -22.98 13.09 6.48
CA GLY A 282 -22.33 13.70 7.64
C GLY A 282 -20.96 13.09 7.98
N GLN A 283 -20.31 12.45 7.02
CA GLN A 283 -19.00 11.82 7.18
C GLN A 283 -17.86 12.82 6.95
N VAL A 284 -16.63 12.42 7.30
CA VAL A 284 -15.43 13.24 7.15
C VAL A 284 -14.52 12.67 6.08
N VAL A 285 -14.12 13.53 5.13
CA VAL A 285 -13.31 13.19 3.96
C VAL A 285 -11.91 13.79 4.09
N VAL A 286 -10.87 13.00 3.89
CA VAL A 286 -9.52 13.53 3.62
C VAL A 286 -9.43 13.89 2.13
N CYS A 287 -9.03 15.12 1.83
CA CYS A 287 -8.90 15.62 0.46
C CYS A 287 -7.56 16.33 0.24
N PRO A 288 -6.91 16.16 -0.92
CA PRO A 288 -5.75 16.98 -1.28
C PRO A 288 -6.17 18.45 -1.42
N THR A 289 -5.37 19.36 -0.88
CA THR A 289 -5.52 20.81 -1.08
C THR A 289 -4.28 21.35 -1.80
N ASP A 290 -4.33 22.61 -2.16
CA ASP A 290 -3.24 23.46 -2.68
C ASP A 290 -2.17 23.79 -1.62
N THR A 291 -2.30 23.28 -0.38
CA THR A 291 -1.31 23.44 0.70
C THR A 291 -0.88 22.12 1.35
N VAL A 292 -1.80 21.38 1.95
CA VAL A 292 -1.58 20.07 2.61
C VAL A 292 -2.84 19.23 2.50
N TYR A 293 -2.82 17.95 2.86
CA TYR A 293 -4.09 17.21 2.98
C TYR A 293 -5.00 17.86 4.03
N GLY A 294 -6.29 17.99 3.72
CA GLY A 294 -7.31 18.61 4.57
C GLY A 294 -8.44 17.65 4.95
N LEU A 295 -9.11 17.92 6.07
CA LEU A 295 -10.33 17.25 6.51
C LEU A 295 -11.54 18.11 6.14
N LEU A 296 -12.37 17.56 5.26
CA LEU A 296 -13.61 18.15 4.77
C LEU A 296 -14.80 17.47 5.45
N ALA A 297 -15.73 18.29 5.92
CA ALA A 297 -17.02 17.91 6.48
C ALA A 297 -17.99 19.06 6.22
N ASP A 298 -19.30 18.79 6.17
CA ASP A 298 -20.31 19.83 6.08
C ASP A 298 -20.21 20.77 7.28
N ALA A 299 -19.82 22.02 7.05
CA ALA A 299 -19.63 23.02 8.08
C ALA A 299 -20.95 23.51 8.72
N THR A 300 -22.08 23.23 8.09
CA THR A 300 -23.42 23.51 8.62
C THR A 300 -23.97 22.36 9.47
N ASN A 301 -23.34 21.17 9.43
CA ASN A 301 -23.81 19.99 10.13
C ASN A 301 -23.07 19.79 11.47
N ASP A 302 -23.80 19.95 12.58
CA ASP A 302 -23.25 19.85 13.93
C ASP A 302 -22.62 18.50 14.28
N LYS A 303 -23.12 17.39 13.70
CA LYS A 303 -22.58 16.04 13.90
C LYS A 303 -21.30 15.83 13.09
N ALA A 304 -21.28 16.32 11.85
CA ALA A 304 -20.11 16.22 10.99
C ALA A 304 -18.93 17.03 11.56
N VAL A 305 -19.19 18.25 12.05
CA VAL A 305 -18.18 19.10 12.69
C VAL A 305 -17.67 18.48 13.99
N GLU A 306 -18.55 17.93 14.84
CA GLU A 306 -18.14 17.20 16.05
C GLU A 306 -17.22 16.02 15.70
N ARG A 307 -17.52 15.29 14.63
CA ARG A 307 -16.68 14.19 14.14
C ARG A 307 -15.29 14.68 13.71
N VAL A 308 -15.16 15.85 13.08
CA VAL A 308 -13.84 16.46 12.78
C VAL A 308 -13.05 16.72 14.06
N PHE A 309 -13.68 17.27 15.10
CA PHE A 309 -13.02 17.48 16.40
C PHE A 309 -12.53 16.17 17.02
N GLN A 310 -13.35 15.12 16.98
CA GLN A 310 -13.01 13.79 17.48
C GLN A 310 -11.84 13.16 16.72
N ILE A 311 -11.90 13.16 15.38
CA ILE A 311 -10.82 12.63 14.51
C ILE A 311 -9.50 13.36 14.79
N LYS A 312 -9.55 14.69 14.93
CA LYS A 312 -8.35 15.49 15.20
C LYS A 312 -7.90 15.43 16.66
N LYS A 313 -8.70 14.89 17.59
CA LYS A 313 -8.51 15.06 19.04
C LYS A 313 -8.29 16.54 19.40
N ARG A 314 -9.04 17.42 18.76
CA ARG A 314 -8.88 18.88 18.89
C ARG A 314 -9.74 19.37 20.06
N ASN A 315 -9.19 20.28 20.86
CA ASN A 315 -9.96 20.98 21.89
C ASN A 315 -11.09 21.80 21.23
N LYS A 316 -12.33 21.61 21.69
CA LYS A 316 -13.55 22.26 21.17
C LYS A 316 -13.53 23.80 21.25
N LYS A 317 -12.70 24.37 22.13
CA LYS A 317 -12.49 25.83 22.21
C LYS A 317 -11.76 26.38 20.98
N LYS A 318 -10.99 25.55 20.25
CA LYS A 318 -10.21 25.99 19.10
C LYS A 318 -11.03 26.00 17.81
N ALA A 319 -11.14 27.17 17.19
CA ALA A 319 -11.84 27.35 15.91
C ALA A 319 -11.29 26.47 14.77
N ILE A 320 -12.14 26.15 13.81
CA ILE A 320 -11.83 25.48 12.54
C ILE A 320 -12.19 26.45 11.41
N SER A 321 -11.29 26.63 10.44
CA SER A 321 -11.59 27.41 9.23
C SER A 321 -12.52 26.64 8.29
N ILE A 322 -13.21 27.37 7.41
CA ILE A 322 -14.07 26.80 6.38
C ILE A 322 -13.54 27.14 4.98
N PHE A 323 -13.85 26.27 4.02
CA PHE A 323 -13.70 26.50 2.61
C PHE A 323 -15.06 26.87 2.00
N VAL A 324 -15.03 27.82 1.09
CA VAL A 324 -16.17 28.35 0.34
C VAL A 324 -15.83 28.36 -1.15
N LYS A 325 -16.86 28.37 -2.02
CA LYS A 325 -16.65 28.36 -3.48
C LYS A 325 -16.27 29.73 -4.04
N ASP A 326 -16.79 30.79 -3.44
CA ASP A 326 -16.63 32.19 -3.87
C ASP A 326 -16.94 33.16 -2.73
N ILE A 327 -16.70 34.46 -2.99
CA ILE A 327 -16.98 35.57 -2.08
C ILE A 327 -18.48 35.65 -1.76
N GLU A 328 -19.34 35.42 -2.76
CA GLU A 328 -20.80 35.40 -2.58
C GLU A 328 -21.23 34.35 -1.53
N MET A 329 -20.64 33.15 -1.55
CA MET A 329 -20.85 32.16 -0.50
C MET A 329 -20.26 32.62 0.85
N ALA A 330 -19.08 33.25 0.87
CA ALA A 330 -18.45 33.76 2.09
C ALA A 330 -19.34 34.80 2.81
N ALA A 331 -19.91 35.75 2.05
CA ALA A 331 -20.77 36.82 2.55
C ALA A 331 -22.04 36.30 3.25
N LYS A 332 -22.47 35.07 2.99
CA LYS A 332 -23.59 34.42 3.71
C LYS A 332 -23.24 34.11 5.17
N TYR A 333 -21.95 33.98 5.50
CA TYR A 333 -21.49 33.48 6.80
C TYR A 333 -20.83 34.52 7.70
N VAL A 334 -20.23 35.56 7.11
CA VAL A 334 -19.49 36.60 7.83
C VAL A 334 -19.99 37.99 7.48
N LEU A 335 -19.70 38.94 8.37
CA LEU A 335 -19.85 40.37 8.11
C LEU A 335 -18.71 40.80 7.18
N MET A 336 -19.08 41.47 6.09
CA MET A 336 -18.18 41.91 5.03
C MET A 336 -18.79 43.17 4.43
N ASP A 337 -17.98 44.21 4.29
CA ASP A 337 -18.30 45.41 3.52
C ASP A 337 -17.67 45.33 2.13
N LYS A 338 -17.95 46.33 1.30
CA LYS A 338 -17.51 46.36 -0.10
C LYS A 338 -15.99 46.43 -0.24
N ASP A 339 -15.31 47.11 0.68
CA ASP A 339 -13.84 47.22 0.66
C ASP A 339 -13.20 45.88 0.99
N MET A 340 -13.73 45.14 1.98
CA MET A 340 -13.29 43.78 2.28
C MET A 340 -13.60 42.83 1.12
N GLU A 341 -14.74 42.97 0.44
CA GLU A 341 -15.06 42.18 -0.76
C GLU A 341 -14.02 42.40 -1.86
N ASN A 342 -13.71 43.66 -2.21
CA ASN A 342 -12.70 44.00 -3.21
C ASN A 342 -11.32 43.46 -2.83
N PHE A 343 -10.89 43.62 -1.57
CA PHE A 343 -9.62 43.08 -1.11
C PHE A 343 -9.56 41.56 -1.22
N LEU A 344 -10.64 40.86 -0.88
CA LEU A 344 -10.69 39.40 -0.98
C LEU A 344 -10.67 38.91 -2.43
N ASP A 345 -11.22 39.67 -3.37
CA ASP A 345 -11.18 39.35 -4.81
C ASP A 345 -9.75 39.39 -5.37
N GLU A 346 -8.88 40.25 -4.81
CA GLU A 346 -7.46 40.32 -5.19
C GLU A 346 -6.62 39.15 -4.63
N ILE A 347 -6.99 38.62 -3.46
CA ILE A 347 -6.16 37.65 -2.73
C ILE A 347 -6.69 36.20 -2.75
N TRP A 348 -7.91 35.99 -3.22
CA TRP A 348 -8.52 34.67 -3.40
C TRP A 348 -8.83 34.39 -4.87
N PRO A 349 -8.76 33.12 -5.32
CA PRO A 349 -8.42 31.91 -4.57
C PRO A 349 -6.93 31.84 -4.22
N GLY A 350 -6.58 31.06 -3.21
CA GLY A 350 -5.16 30.86 -2.88
C GLY A 350 -4.90 30.54 -1.42
N ARG A 351 -3.67 30.76 -0.97
CA ARG A 351 -3.14 30.27 0.33
C ARG A 351 -3.33 31.22 1.50
N ILE A 352 -4.30 32.12 1.42
CA ILE A 352 -4.59 33.08 2.50
C ILE A 352 -5.94 32.71 3.14
N THR A 353 -5.96 32.59 4.46
CA THR A 353 -7.15 32.37 5.27
C THR A 353 -7.45 33.64 6.04
N VAL A 354 -8.65 34.17 5.87
CA VAL A 354 -9.08 35.43 6.49
C VAL A 354 -10.08 35.12 7.60
N ALA A 355 -9.84 35.61 8.81
CA ALA A 355 -10.77 35.51 9.92
C ALA A 355 -11.60 36.79 10.05
N LEU A 356 -12.92 36.65 9.85
CA LEU A 356 -13.88 37.75 9.87
C LEU A 356 -14.96 37.51 10.94
N LYS A 357 -15.64 38.59 11.37
CA LYS A 357 -16.74 38.52 12.33
C LYS A 357 -17.89 37.67 11.76
N LYS A 358 -18.36 36.69 12.53
CA LYS A 358 -19.44 35.79 12.13
C LYS A 358 -20.80 36.49 12.19
N LYS A 359 -21.69 36.24 11.20
CA LYS A 359 -23.10 36.65 11.29
C LYS A 359 -23.85 35.84 12.37
N ASN A 360 -24.78 36.47 13.08
CA ASN A 360 -25.55 35.83 14.15
C ASN A 360 -26.35 34.59 13.67
N ARG A 361 -26.92 34.66 12.47
CA ARG A 361 -27.68 33.57 11.82
C ARG A 361 -26.92 33.00 10.61
N SER A 362 -25.65 32.63 10.80
CA SER A 362 -24.83 32.11 9.70
C SER A 362 -25.22 30.70 9.24
N GLY A 363 -26.01 29.94 10.01
CA GLY A 363 -26.32 28.54 9.69
C GLY A 363 -25.13 27.57 9.80
N LEU A 364 -23.96 28.06 10.23
CA LEU A 364 -22.80 27.21 10.53
C LEU A 364 -22.96 26.54 11.89
N SER A 365 -22.37 25.35 12.02
CA SER A 365 -22.26 24.68 13.32
C SER A 365 -21.64 25.62 14.35
N LYS A 366 -22.26 25.70 15.54
CA LYS A 366 -21.76 26.53 16.65
C LYS A 366 -20.33 26.14 17.08
N LYS A 367 -19.89 24.91 16.76
CA LYS A 367 -18.58 24.38 17.13
C LYS A 367 -17.45 24.91 16.25
N ILE A 368 -17.74 25.44 15.06
CA ILE A 368 -16.73 25.93 14.11
C ILE A 368 -15.94 27.12 14.65
N SER A 369 -16.63 28.08 15.24
CA SER A 369 -15.98 29.28 15.78
C SER A 369 -15.27 29.02 17.12
N GLY A 370 -15.47 27.85 17.73
CA GLY A 370 -14.96 27.55 19.08
C GLY A 370 -15.41 28.63 20.07
N SER A 371 -14.47 29.18 20.84
CA SER A 371 -14.74 30.31 21.74
C SER A 371 -14.62 31.70 21.07
N LYS A 372 -14.38 31.78 19.76
CA LYS A 372 -14.21 33.04 19.03
C LYS A 372 -15.54 33.55 18.46
N LYS A 373 -15.61 34.88 18.26
CA LYS A 373 -16.69 35.54 17.49
C LYS A 373 -16.38 35.60 15.98
N THR A 374 -15.24 35.06 15.57
CA THR A 374 -14.76 35.07 14.17
C THR A 374 -14.75 33.68 13.56
N ILE A 375 -14.78 33.64 12.23
CA ILE A 375 -14.59 32.42 11.44
C ILE A 375 -13.49 32.68 10.43
N GLY A 376 -12.55 31.74 10.31
CA GLY A 376 -11.57 31.73 9.23
C GLY A 376 -12.19 31.15 7.96
N LEU A 377 -12.10 31.86 6.84
CA LEU A 377 -12.59 31.42 5.53
C LEU A 377 -11.45 31.48 4.51
N ARG A 378 -11.60 30.71 3.43
CA ARG A 378 -10.68 30.67 2.31
C ARG A 378 -11.35 30.05 1.08
N ILE A 379 -11.01 30.53 -0.11
CA ILE A 379 -11.30 29.84 -1.37
C ILE A 379 -10.04 29.04 -1.76
N PRO A 380 -10.06 27.70 -1.71
CA PRO A 380 -8.91 26.87 -2.07
C PRO A 380 -8.74 26.79 -3.59
N GLU A 381 -7.49 26.80 -4.07
CA GLU A 381 -7.17 26.77 -5.51
C GLU A 381 -7.09 25.34 -6.09
N TYR A 382 -7.28 24.31 -5.25
CA TYR A 382 -7.20 22.93 -5.70
C TYR A 382 -8.47 22.49 -6.42
N LYS A 383 -8.35 22.21 -7.74
CA LYS A 383 -9.47 21.88 -8.64
C LYS A 383 -10.50 20.90 -8.05
N LEU A 384 -10.05 19.79 -7.46
CA LEU A 384 -10.93 18.78 -6.89
C LEU A 384 -11.81 19.34 -5.75
N ILE A 385 -11.25 20.14 -4.85
CA ILE A 385 -12.00 20.73 -3.73
C ILE A 385 -13.02 21.73 -4.27
N HIS A 386 -12.60 22.56 -5.22
CA HIS A 386 -13.48 23.54 -5.83
C HIS A 386 -14.69 22.87 -6.52
N GLU A 387 -14.46 21.78 -7.25
CA GLU A 387 -15.54 20.98 -7.84
C GLU A 387 -16.47 20.35 -6.79
N ILE A 388 -15.92 19.84 -5.70
CA ILE A 388 -16.71 19.28 -4.58
C ILE A 388 -17.60 20.37 -3.96
N ILE A 389 -17.04 21.53 -3.58
CA ILE A 389 -17.81 22.60 -2.92
C ILE A 389 -18.87 23.17 -3.86
N LYS A 390 -18.54 23.37 -5.15
CA LYS A 390 -19.47 23.89 -6.15
C LYS A 390 -20.69 22.97 -6.32
N LYS A 391 -20.49 21.65 -6.32
CA LYS A 391 -21.58 20.66 -6.44
C LYS A 391 -22.31 20.43 -5.11
N PHE A 392 -21.60 20.40 -3.99
CA PHE A 392 -22.17 20.22 -2.65
C PHE A 392 -22.97 21.44 -2.17
N LYS A 393 -22.67 22.64 -2.71
CA LYS A 393 -23.37 23.91 -2.48
C LYS A 393 -23.40 24.41 -1.02
N LYS A 394 -22.54 23.86 -0.16
CA LYS A 394 -22.38 24.26 1.24
C LYS A 394 -20.90 24.42 1.60
N PRO A 395 -20.57 25.24 2.61
CA PRO A 395 -19.21 25.40 3.10
C PRO A 395 -18.71 24.09 3.70
N LEU A 396 -17.42 23.82 3.52
CA LEU A 396 -16.74 22.64 4.08
C LEU A 396 -15.77 23.06 5.16
N THR A 397 -15.50 22.21 6.15
CA THR A 397 -14.37 22.45 7.05
C THR A 397 -13.05 22.43 6.27
N GLY A 398 -12.11 23.29 6.64
CA GLY A 398 -10.82 23.47 5.96
C GLY A 398 -9.66 23.44 6.93
N THR A 399 -9.45 22.32 7.60
CA THR A 399 -8.33 22.10 8.54
C THR A 399 -7.43 20.96 8.05
N SER A 400 -6.15 20.98 8.39
CA SER A 400 -5.19 19.95 7.99
C SER A 400 -5.60 18.55 8.45
N ALA A 401 -5.25 17.52 7.68
CA ALA A 401 -5.54 16.12 7.98
C ALA A 401 -4.45 15.50 8.86
N ASN A 402 -4.48 15.89 10.14
CA ASN A 402 -3.57 15.41 11.18
C ASN A 402 -4.25 15.41 12.55
N ILE A 403 -3.71 14.63 13.48
CA ILE A 403 -4.03 14.75 14.91
C ILE A 403 -3.50 16.09 15.43
N SER A 404 -4.27 16.77 16.26
CA SER A 404 -3.92 18.05 16.88
C SER A 404 -2.57 17.95 17.60
N GLY A 405 -1.65 18.87 17.29
CA GLY A 405 -0.28 18.88 17.83
C GLY A 405 0.76 18.18 16.96
N LYS A 406 0.35 17.30 16.03
CA LYS A 406 1.27 16.73 15.03
C LYS A 406 1.46 17.68 13.84
N SER A 407 2.51 17.46 13.04
CA SER A 407 2.74 18.22 11.81
C SER A 407 1.61 18.01 10.79
N SER A 408 1.41 19.02 9.93
CA SER A 408 0.60 18.83 8.72
C SER A 408 1.43 18.09 7.67
N THR A 409 0.77 17.42 6.73
CA THR A 409 1.48 16.57 5.77
C THR A 409 0.96 16.67 4.34
N VAL A 410 1.89 16.43 3.42
CA VAL A 410 1.69 16.29 1.99
C VAL A 410 1.75 14.84 1.54
N LYS A 411 2.21 13.95 2.42
CA LYS A 411 2.49 12.56 2.11
C LYS A 411 1.30 11.71 2.48
N ILE A 412 0.80 10.94 1.52
CA ILE A 412 -0.36 10.10 1.76
C ILE A 412 -0.06 9.01 2.81
N GLU A 413 1.17 8.53 2.88
CA GLU A 413 1.58 7.51 3.86
C GLU A 413 1.51 8.04 5.29
N GLU A 414 1.73 9.33 5.51
CA GLU A 414 1.61 9.96 6.82
C GLU A 414 0.14 10.11 7.24
N ILE A 415 -0.78 10.32 6.28
CA ILE A 415 -2.22 10.28 6.56
C ILE A 415 -2.63 8.90 7.09
N TYR A 416 -2.17 7.83 6.45
CA TYR A 416 -2.45 6.48 6.93
C TYR A 416 -1.93 6.29 8.35
N LYS A 417 -0.66 6.64 8.61
CA LYS A 417 -0.05 6.56 9.95
C LYS A 417 -0.77 7.38 11.01
N TYR A 418 -1.33 8.54 10.64
CA TYR A 418 -2.05 9.38 11.61
C TYR A 418 -3.35 8.76 12.08
N PHE A 419 -4.03 7.99 11.24
CA PHE A 419 -5.40 7.56 11.53
C PHE A 419 -5.56 6.04 11.63
N GLU A 420 -4.56 5.23 11.26
CA GLU A 420 -4.67 3.77 11.21
C GLU A 420 -4.94 3.14 12.58
N ASP A 421 -4.36 3.72 13.62
CA ASP A 421 -4.50 3.25 15.01
C ASP A 421 -5.64 3.95 15.77
N GLU A 422 -6.36 4.87 15.11
CA GLU A 422 -7.38 5.69 15.76
C GLU A 422 -8.78 5.05 15.73
N GLN A 423 -9.47 5.08 16.87
CA GLN A 423 -10.83 4.57 16.99
C GLN A 423 -11.83 5.39 16.16
N ILE A 424 -11.62 6.71 16.12
CA ILE A 424 -12.41 7.65 15.31
C ILE A 424 -11.48 8.23 14.25
N ARG A 425 -11.85 8.04 12.99
CA ARG A 425 -11.00 8.36 11.84
C ARG A 425 -11.84 8.83 10.65
N PRO A 426 -11.21 9.39 9.61
CA PRO A 426 -11.90 9.78 8.39
C PRO A 426 -12.56 8.59 7.70
N ASP A 427 -13.71 8.84 7.09
CA ASP A 427 -14.54 7.83 6.45
C ASP A 427 -14.10 7.55 5.01
N LEU A 428 -13.60 8.58 4.32
CA LEU A 428 -13.10 8.52 2.95
C LEU A 428 -11.77 9.27 2.83
N ILE A 429 -10.86 8.76 2.01
CA ILE A 429 -9.60 9.40 1.64
C ILE A 429 -9.55 9.53 0.12
N LEU A 430 -9.53 10.77 -0.36
CA LEU A 430 -9.18 11.08 -1.75
C LEU A 430 -7.66 11.21 -1.83
N SER A 431 -7.00 10.30 -2.54
CA SER A 431 -5.54 10.23 -2.58
C SER A 431 -4.99 10.77 -3.90
N ALA A 432 -4.15 11.80 -3.82
CA ALA A 432 -3.36 12.31 -4.94
C ALA A 432 -1.88 11.89 -4.85
N GLY A 433 -1.54 10.93 -3.99
CA GLY A 433 -0.14 10.62 -3.66
C GLY A 433 0.50 11.74 -2.82
N ASN A 434 1.73 12.12 -3.17
CA ASN A 434 2.43 13.21 -2.48
C ASN A 434 2.10 14.56 -3.13
N LEU A 435 1.69 15.53 -2.32
CA LEU A 435 1.41 16.89 -2.79
C LEU A 435 2.72 17.68 -2.96
N PRO A 436 2.79 18.59 -3.95
CA PRO A 436 4.03 19.31 -4.28
C PRO A 436 4.40 20.40 -3.25
N TYR A 437 3.45 20.88 -2.45
CA TYR A 437 3.65 21.98 -1.50
C TYR A 437 3.43 21.49 -0.08
N ASN A 438 4.27 21.92 0.88
CA ASN A 438 4.26 21.43 2.27
C ASN A 438 3.99 22.48 3.34
N VAL A 439 3.65 23.73 2.96
CA VAL A 439 3.44 24.82 3.92
C VAL A 439 1.94 25.15 4.03
N PRO A 440 1.38 25.19 5.26
CA PRO A 440 0.00 25.64 5.48
C PRO A 440 -0.23 27.11 5.09
N SER A 441 -1.49 27.48 4.89
CA SER A 441 -1.91 28.85 4.54
C SER A 441 -1.49 29.92 5.57
N THR A 442 -1.28 31.14 5.11
CA THR A 442 -1.23 32.34 5.97
C THR A 442 -2.62 32.56 6.59
N VAL A 443 -2.68 32.94 7.86
CA VAL A 443 -3.94 33.27 8.55
C VAL A 443 -3.86 34.72 9.03
N ILE A 444 -4.81 35.54 8.58
CA ILE A 444 -4.92 36.96 8.93
C ILE A 444 -6.27 37.18 9.62
N ASP A 445 -6.28 37.86 10.76
CA ASP A 445 -7.46 38.19 11.55
C ASP A 445 -7.82 39.66 11.36
N PHE A 446 -9.01 39.92 10.83
CA PHE A 446 -9.55 41.24 10.50
C PHE A 446 -10.71 41.63 11.44
N SER A 447 -10.77 41.03 12.63
CA SER A 447 -11.88 41.31 13.56
C SER A 447 -11.78 42.61 14.35
N ASN A 448 -10.62 43.27 14.31
CA ASN A 448 -10.37 44.58 14.91
C ASN A 448 -9.87 45.54 13.84
N ASP A 449 -9.83 46.83 14.15
CA ASP A 449 -9.47 47.90 13.20
C ASP A 449 -8.07 47.74 12.57
N LYS A 450 -7.15 47.04 13.27
CA LYS A 450 -5.84 46.68 12.74
C LYS A 450 -5.75 45.18 12.41
N PRO A 451 -5.51 44.79 11.14
CA PRO A 451 -5.33 43.39 10.76
C PRO A 451 -4.14 42.75 11.47
N LYS A 452 -4.30 41.51 11.94
CA LYS A 452 -3.26 40.76 12.64
C LYS A 452 -2.92 39.46 11.93
N ILE A 453 -1.67 39.26 11.56
CA ILE A 453 -1.19 37.97 11.06
C ILE A 453 -1.09 36.98 12.23
N ILE A 454 -1.96 35.97 12.25
CA ILE A 454 -1.99 34.93 13.28
C ILE A 454 -0.99 33.82 12.95
N ARG A 455 -0.77 33.56 11.66
CA ARG A 455 0.20 32.58 11.17
C ARG A 455 0.72 33.02 9.81
N ARG A 456 2.04 33.00 9.60
CA ARG A 456 2.64 33.14 8.26
C ARG A 456 2.76 31.77 7.59
N GLY A 457 2.18 31.63 6.41
CA GLY A 457 2.54 30.58 5.46
C GLY A 457 3.79 31.00 4.65
N ARG A 458 4.20 30.16 3.71
CA ARG A 458 5.20 30.50 2.68
C ARG A 458 4.55 30.47 1.31
#